data_AF-A0A933CNB8-F1
#
_entry.id   AF-A0A933CNB8-F1
#
_cell.length_a   1.000
_cell.length_b   1.000
_cell.length_c   1.000
_cell.angle_alpha   90.00
_cell.angle_beta   90.00
_cell.angle_gamma   90.00
#
_symmetry.space_group_name_H-M   'P 1'
#
loop_
_entity.id
_entity.type
_entity.pdbx_description
1 polymer ?
#
loop_
_entity_poly.entity_id
_entity_poly.type
_entity_poly.pdbx_seq_one_letter_code
_entity_poly.pdbx_strand_id
1 'polypeptide(L)'
;MKVKRHLQAVLLISLLLPFSRAGAQEFKKWQPKLMEFKQWLDSVGGAGERLWLRLDSKSRPHRVYVGEDFDKADESLKERLIEVFSHHLAGHPEKFMLIDIFDARTGAQIGEFGWGGFKLFSNYLQALKQLKEPKENKIGPPLSDSPSLVSDNLPRTSR
;
A
#
# COMPACT_ATOMS: atom_id res chain seq x y z
N MET A 1 27.60 58.05 16.02
CA MET A 1 27.49 57.43 14.68
C MET A 1 26.97 55.99 14.81
N LYS A 2 25.65 55.76 14.92
CA LYS A 2 25.06 54.41 15.08
C LYS A 2 23.90 54.08 14.13
N VAL A 3 23.61 54.95 13.15
CA VAL A 3 22.48 54.77 12.23
C VAL A 3 22.90 54.13 10.89
N LYS A 4 24.21 54.08 10.58
CA LYS A 4 24.71 53.59 9.28
C LYS A 4 24.84 52.06 9.17
N ARG A 5 24.80 51.31 10.28
CA ARG A 5 25.00 49.84 10.28
C ARG A 5 23.74 49.05 9.90
N HIS A 6 22.55 49.59 10.16
CA HIS A 6 21.29 48.92 9.83
C HIS A 6 20.93 49.03 8.35
N LEU A 7 21.40 50.08 7.66
CA LEU A 7 21.11 50.28 6.23
C LEU A 7 21.89 49.31 5.33
N GLN A 8 23.08 48.85 5.75
CA GLN A 8 23.88 47.86 5.01
C GLN A 8 23.31 46.43 5.13
N ALA A 9 22.70 46.08 6.25
CA ALA A 9 22.13 44.73 6.45
C ALA A 9 20.88 44.49 5.61
N VAL A 10 20.04 45.52 5.42
CA VAL A 10 18.81 45.42 4.60
C VAL A 10 19.15 45.29 3.11
N LEU A 11 20.21 45.95 2.64
CA LEU A 11 20.63 45.90 1.24
C LEU A 11 21.16 44.50 0.83
N LEU A 12 21.81 43.79 1.74
CA LEU A 12 22.32 42.42 1.50
C LEU A 12 21.23 41.36 1.47
N ILE A 13 20.16 41.52 2.26
CA ILE A 13 19.02 40.58 2.27
C ILE A 13 18.17 40.72 0.99
N SER A 14 18.04 41.94 0.45
CA SER A 14 17.27 42.17 -0.78
C SER A 14 17.96 41.64 -2.04
N LEU A 15 19.28 41.45 -2.04
CA LEU A 15 20.04 40.94 -3.18
C LEU A 15 20.00 39.41 -3.31
N LEU A 16 19.59 38.69 -2.25
CA LEU A 16 19.49 37.22 -2.23
C LEU A 16 18.11 36.67 -2.64
N LEU A 17 17.14 37.54 -2.99
CA LEU A 17 15.75 37.16 -3.26
C LEU A 17 15.32 36.97 -4.75
N PRO A 18 16.19 36.85 -5.79
CA PRO A 18 15.67 36.64 -7.15
C PRO A 18 15.27 35.18 -7.47
N PHE A 19 15.53 34.20 -6.60
CA PHE A 19 15.39 32.78 -6.97
C PHE A 19 14.01 32.13 -6.73
N SER A 20 13.07 32.79 -6.06
CA SER A 20 11.79 32.15 -5.68
C SER A 20 10.65 32.32 -6.69
N ARG A 21 10.78 33.22 -7.68
CA ARG A 21 9.68 33.54 -8.61
C ARG A 21 9.43 32.45 -9.67
N ALA A 22 10.49 31.84 -10.19
CA ALA A 22 10.39 30.76 -11.18
C ALA A 22 9.69 29.52 -10.59
N GLY A 23 10.06 29.11 -9.37
CA GLY A 23 9.42 27.97 -8.69
C GLY A 23 7.95 28.21 -8.36
N ALA A 24 7.56 29.44 -8.01
CA ALA A 24 6.16 29.77 -7.72
C ALA A 24 5.26 29.76 -8.98
N GLN A 25 5.80 30.17 -10.14
CA GLN A 25 5.06 30.14 -11.40
C GLN A 25 4.89 28.71 -11.94
N GLU A 26 5.92 27.87 -11.81
CA GLU A 26 5.83 26.44 -12.11
C GLU A 26 4.85 25.72 -11.18
N PHE A 27 4.87 26.01 -9.87
CA PHE A 27 3.91 25.43 -8.92
C PHE A 27 2.46 25.74 -9.30
N LYS A 28 2.16 26.98 -9.73
CA LYS A 28 0.82 27.36 -10.19
C LYS A 28 0.34 26.55 -11.40
N LYS A 29 1.24 26.09 -12.27
CA LYS A 29 0.89 25.24 -13.42
C LYS A 29 0.44 23.86 -12.98
N TRP A 30 1.07 23.32 -11.94
CA TRP A 30 0.85 21.95 -11.49
C TRP A 30 -0.15 21.79 -10.36
N GLN A 31 -0.49 22.89 -9.69
CA GLN A 31 -1.45 22.94 -8.59
C GLN A 31 -2.81 22.28 -8.93
N PRO A 32 -3.41 22.48 -10.13
CA PRO A 32 -4.66 21.80 -10.49
C PRO A 32 -4.52 20.28 -10.50
N LYS A 33 -3.42 19.75 -11.08
CA LYS A 33 -3.16 18.32 -11.16
C LYS A 33 -2.87 17.69 -9.79
N LEU A 34 -2.18 18.41 -8.91
CA LEU A 34 -2.00 17.99 -7.51
C LEU A 34 -3.31 17.96 -6.74
N MET A 35 -4.25 18.86 -7.06
CA MET A 35 -5.59 18.87 -6.48
C MET A 35 -6.43 17.70 -6.98
N GLU A 36 -6.33 17.34 -8.26
CA GLU A 36 -6.96 16.13 -8.82
C GLU A 36 -6.45 14.86 -8.13
N PHE A 37 -5.14 14.75 -7.93
CA PHE A 37 -4.55 13.65 -7.16
C PHE A 37 -5.11 13.58 -5.75
N LYS A 38 -5.21 14.72 -5.05
CA LYS A 38 -5.79 14.78 -3.71
C LYS A 38 -7.26 14.34 -3.71
N GLN A 39 -8.08 14.86 -4.64
CA GLN A 39 -9.49 14.50 -4.74
C GLN A 39 -9.69 13.01 -5.02
N TRP A 40 -8.86 12.45 -5.90
CA TRP A 40 -8.90 11.02 -6.19
C TRP A 40 -8.49 10.19 -4.96
N LEU A 41 -7.41 10.57 -4.26
CA LEU A 41 -6.99 9.92 -3.01
C LEU A 41 -8.07 9.99 -1.92
N ASP A 42 -8.76 11.13 -1.80
CA ASP A 42 -9.88 11.30 -0.88
C ASP A 42 -11.05 10.38 -1.26
N SER A 43 -11.34 10.18 -2.56
CA SER A 43 -12.40 9.27 -3.00
C SER A 43 -12.10 7.79 -2.69
N VAL A 44 -10.87 7.35 -2.92
CA VAL A 44 -10.45 5.94 -2.68
C VAL A 44 -10.04 5.67 -1.23
N GLY A 45 -10.00 6.71 -0.38
CA GLY A 45 -9.75 6.59 1.06
C GLY A 45 -11.00 6.83 1.93
N GLY A 46 -12.00 7.56 1.41
CA GLY A 46 -13.15 8.03 2.20
C GLY A 46 -14.53 7.57 1.73
N ALA A 47 -14.72 7.13 0.48
CA ALA A 47 -16.06 7.02 -0.12
C ALA A 47 -16.60 5.60 -0.37
N GLY A 48 -15.93 4.54 0.06
CA GLY A 48 -16.48 3.17 -0.01
C GLY A 48 -15.46 2.05 -0.02
N GLU A 49 -14.23 2.33 -0.43
CA GLU A 49 -13.12 1.37 -0.45
C GLU A 49 -12.05 1.88 0.51
N ARG A 50 -11.63 1.05 1.46
CA ARG A 50 -10.55 1.40 2.41
C ARG A 50 -9.23 0.92 1.85
N LEU A 51 -8.84 1.44 0.68
CA LEU A 51 -7.59 1.03 0.02
C LEU A 51 -6.36 1.52 0.79
N TRP A 52 -6.46 2.65 1.47
CA TRP A 52 -5.39 3.19 2.30
C TRP A 52 -5.94 3.85 3.57
N LEU A 53 -5.07 3.96 4.58
CA LEU A 53 -5.45 4.41 5.92
C LEU A 53 -4.58 5.57 6.41
N ARG A 54 -3.29 5.55 6.10
CA ARG A 54 -2.36 6.58 6.59
C ARG A 54 -1.21 6.79 5.63
N LEU A 55 -0.79 8.05 5.51
CA LEU A 55 0.46 8.43 4.87
C LEU A 55 1.40 9.02 5.93
N ASP A 56 2.61 8.47 6.05
CA ASP A 56 3.70 9.07 6.82
C ASP A 56 4.75 9.66 5.88
N SER A 57 4.75 10.99 5.79
CA SER A 57 5.65 11.75 4.94
C SER A 57 6.84 12.37 5.70
N LYS A 58 6.97 12.12 7.02
CA LYS A 58 7.97 12.80 7.86
C LYS A 58 9.39 12.35 7.57
N SER A 59 9.59 11.07 7.27
CA SER A 59 10.88 10.49 6.88
C SER A 59 10.84 9.97 5.46
N ARG A 60 12.01 9.93 4.79
CA ARG A 60 12.18 9.26 3.50
C ARG A 60 12.87 7.90 3.71
N PRO A 61 12.52 6.85 2.95
CA PRO A 61 11.40 6.78 2.01
C PRO A 61 10.04 6.98 2.71
N HIS A 62 9.08 7.57 1.99
CA HIS A 62 7.75 7.84 2.54
C HIS A 62 6.99 6.54 2.76
N ARG A 63 6.10 6.48 3.75
CA ARG A 63 5.40 5.24 4.08
C ARG A 63 3.91 5.39 3.84
N VAL A 64 3.35 4.53 3.00
CA VAL A 64 1.91 4.41 2.80
C VAL A 64 1.42 3.18 3.53
N TYR A 65 0.44 3.35 4.40
CA TYR A 65 -0.25 2.27 5.11
C TYR A 65 -1.55 1.97 4.37
N VAL A 66 -1.60 0.80 3.74
CA VAL A 66 -2.75 0.33 2.97
C VAL A 66 -3.79 -0.33 3.88
N GLY A 67 -5.05 -0.29 3.47
CA GLY A 67 -6.17 -0.87 4.23
C GLY A 67 -6.65 -2.20 3.67
N GLU A 68 -7.72 -2.73 4.25
CA GLU A 68 -8.22 -4.09 4.02
C GLU A 68 -8.69 -4.35 2.58
N ASP A 69 -9.15 -3.31 1.88
CA ASP A 69 -9.63 -3.45 0.50
C ASP A 69 -8.49 -3.38 -0.51
N PHE A 70 -7.28 -3.00 -0.07
CA PHE A 70 -6.10 -3.01 -0.93
C PHE A 70 -5.88 -4.41 -1.51
N ASP A 71 -6.02 -5.48 -0.74
CA ASP A 71 -5.81 -6.84 -1.24
C ASP A 71 -6.82 -7.27 -2.31
N LYS A 72 -8.04 -6.73 -2.21
CA LYS A 72 -9.16 -7.04 -3.09
C LYS A 72 -9.12 -6.25 -4.39
N ALA A 73 -8.44 -5.10 -4.38
CA ALA A 73 -8.24 -4.28 -5.57
C ALA A 73 -7.44 -5.02 -6.65
N ASP A 74 -7.71 -4.67 -7.91
CA ASP A 74 -6.90 -5.11 -9.04
C ASP A 74 -5.50 -4.49 -9.01
N GLU A 75 -4.57 -5.10 -9.73
CA GLU A 75 -3.17 -4.68 -9.75
C GLU A 75 -2.99 -3.25 -10.26
N SER A 76 -3.78 -2.86 -11.28
CA SER A 76 -3.75 -1.51 -11.86
C SER A 76 -4.17 -0.44 -10.85
N LEU A 77 -5.20 -0.71 -10.04
CA LEU A 77 -5.65 0.23 -9.02
C LEU A 77 -4.65 0.34 -7.87
N LYS A 78 -4.02 -0.77 -7.46
CA LYS A 78 -2.95 -0.78 -6.46
C LYS A 78 -1.77 0.07 -6.91
N GLU A 79 -1.30 -0.13 -8.13
CA GLU A 79 -0.20 0.64 -8.70
C GLU A 79 -0.55 2.13 -8.80
N ARG A 80 -1.70 2.45 -9.41
CA ARG A 80 -2.18 3.83 -9.56
C ARG A 80 -2.30 4.54 -8.21
N LEU A 81 -2.75 3.85 -7.17
CA LEU A 81 -2.82 4.40 -5.82
C LEU A 81 -1.47 4.88 -5.33
N ILE A 82 -0.46 4.03 -5.43
CA ILE A 82 0.88 4.34 -4.94
C ILE A 82 1.58 5.38 -5.84
N GLU A 83 1.39 5.31 -7.15
CA GLU A 83 1.89 6.30 -8.10
C GLU A 83 1.32 7.70 -7.82
N VAL A 84 0.00 7.80 -7.59
CA VAL A 84 -0.64 9.08 -7.25
C VAL A 84 -0.10 9.64 -5.93
N PHE A 85 0.10 8.79 -4.92
CA PHE A 85 0.79 9.22 -3.69
C PHE A 85 2.19 9.74 -3.97
N SER A 86 2.94 9.05 -4.84
CA SER A 86 4.31 9.39 -5.19
C SER A 86 4.40 10.78 -5.82
N HIS A 87 3.55 11.06 -6.80
CA HIS A 87 3.46 12.38 -7.44
C HIS A 87 2.97 13.48 -6.49
N HIS A 88 1.97 13.16 -5.66
CA HIS A 88 1.45 14.10 -4.67
C HIS A 88 2.53 14.53 -3.67
N LEU A 89 3.31 13.57 -3.16
CA LEU A 89 4.43 13.81 -2.25
C LEU A 89 5.60 14.55 -2.92
N ALA A 90 5.83 14.31 -4.21
CA ALA A 90 6.84 15.03 -4.97
C ALA A 90 6.48 16.51 -5.18
N GLY A 91 5.20 16.88 -5.02
CA GLY A 91 4.70 18.22 -5.34
C GLY A 91 4.87 18.57 -6.82
N HIS A 92 5.02 17.57 -7.69
CA HIS A 92 5.24 17.75 -9.12
C HIS A 92 4.71 16.53 -9.90
N PRO A 93 3.90 16.73 -10.95
CA PRO A 93 3.17 15.64 -11.62
C PRO A 93 4.05 14.72 -12.47
N GLU A 94 5.28 15.13 -12.76
CA GLU A 94 6.25 14.33 -13.53
C GLU A 94 7.39 13.78 -12.66
N LYS A 95 7.40 14.09 -11.36
CA LYS A 95 8.41 13.57 -10.43
C LYS A 95 7.74 12.58 -9.49
N PHE A 96 8.49 11.58 -9.10
CA PHE A 96 8.06 10.57 -8.14
C PHE A 96 8.97 10.59 -6.92
N MET A 97 8.40 10.21 -5.77
CA MET A 97 9.10 9.90 -4.54
C MET A 97 9.09 8.38 -4.29
N LEU A 98 10.15 7.89 -3.65
CA LEU A 98 10.18 6.51 -3.18
C LEU A 98 9.16 6.30 -2.06
N ILE A 99 8.37 5.24 -2.19
CA ILE A 99 7.34 4.86 -1.22
C ILE A 99 7.59 3.43 -0.78
N ASP A 100 7.65 3.24 0.54
CA ASP A 100 7.48 1.93 1.15
C ASP A 100 6.00 1.71 1.46
N ILE A 101 5.51 0.52 1.12
CA ILE A 101 4.11 0.13 1.29
C ILE A 101 4.01 -0.78 2.50
N PHE A 102 3.13 -0.44 3.43
CA PHE A 102 2.91 -1.17 4.67
C PHE A 102 1.47 -1.63 4.79
N ASP A 103 1.24 -2.85 5.26
CA ASP A 103 -0.08 -3.27 5.74
C ASP A 103 -0.37 -2.60 7.07
N ALA A 104 -1.46 -1.83 7.16
CA ALA A 104 -1.83 -1.11 8.37
C ALA A 104 -2.20 -2.03 9.54
N ARG A 105 -2.67 -3.25 9.28
CA ARG A 105 -3.12 -4.19 10.31
C ARG A 105 -1.94 -4.86 11.00
N THR A 106 -0.95 -5.28 10.22
CA THR A 106 0.24 -5.99 10.73
C THR A 106 1.43 -5.07 10.99
N GLY A 107 1.45 -3.88 10.37
CA GLY A 107 2.61 -2.99 10.37
C GLY A 107 3.79 -3.53 9.55
N ALA A 108 3.59 -4.63 8.80
CA ALA A 108 4.62 -5.22 7.96
C ALA A 108 4.79 -4.43 6.67
N GLN A 109 6.03 -4.33 6.19
CA GLN A 109 6.29 -3.82 4.85
C GLN A 109 5.93 -4.91 3.83
N ILE A 110 5.09 -4.55 2.86
CA ILE A 110 4.52 -5.47 1.88
C ILE A 110 4.96 -5.18 0.45
N GLY A 111 5.58 -4.02 0.23
CA GLY A 111 6.04 -3.62 -1.10
C GLY A 111 6.74 -2.27 -1.10
N GLU A 112 7.05 -1.82 -2.31
CA GLU A 112 7.74 -0.58 -2.58
C GLU A 112 7.31 0.00 -3.94
N PHE A 113 7.56 1.29 -4.12
CA PHE A 113 7.45 1.99 -5.39
C PHE A 113 8.63 2.93 -5.58
N GLY A 114 9.21 2.89 -6.77
CA GLY A 114 10.36 3.73 -7.11
C GLY A 114 10.84 3.51 -8.53
N TRP A 115 12.16 3.53 -8.72
CA TRP A 115 12.81 3.40 -10.03
C TRP A 115 12.44 2.13 -10.80
N GLY A 116 12.11 1.04 -10.10
CA GLY A 116 11.67 -0.22 -10.69
C GLY A 116 10.15 -0.34 -10.89
N GLY A 117 9.40 0.73 -10.66
CA GLY A 117 7.94 0.72 -10.66
C GLY A 117 7.34 0.20 -9.36
N PHE A 118 6.05 -0.16 -9.42
CA PHE A 118 5.31 -0.76 -8.31
C PHE A 118 5.68 -2.24 -8.13
N LYS A 119 5.92 -2.64 -6.88
CA LYS A 119 6.21 -4.04 -6.55
C LYS A 119 5.71 -4.43 -5.17
N LEU A 120 5.02 -5.57 -5.10
CA LEU A 120 4.74 -6.28 -3.86
C LEU A 120 5.79 -7.36 -3.61
N PHE A 121 6.14 -7.57 -2.35
CA PHE A 121 7.15 -8.56 -1.97
C PHE A 121 6.61 -9.99 -2.07
N SER A 122 7.49 -10.94 -2.39
CA SER A 122 7.12 -12.33 -2.64
C SER A 122 6.54 -13.03 -1.40
N ASN A 123 7.07 -12.74 -0.21
CA ASN A 123 6.55 -13.23 1.07
C ASN A 123 5.09 -12.78 1.29
N TYR A 124 4.77 -11.54 0.94
CA TYR A 124 3.41 -11.02 1.02
C TYR A 124 2.48 -11.74 0.04
N LEU A 125 2.91 -11.88 -1.22
CA LEU A 125 2.13 -12.59 -2.25
C LEU A 125 1.89 -14.06 -1.88
N GLN A 126 2.87 -14.72 -1.25
CA GLN A 126 2.71 -16.09 -0.75
C GLN A 126 1.67 -16.16 0.38
N ALA A 127 1.72 -15.23 1.34
CA ALA A 127 0.75 -15.16 2.42
C ALA A 127 -0.69 -14.96 1.88
N LEU A 128 -0.86 -14.10 0.87
CA LEU A 128 -2.17 -13.92 0.22
C LEU A 128 -2.67 -15.18 -0.50
N LYS A 129 -1.78 -15.96 -1.13
CA LYS A 129 -2.15 -17.24 -1.76
C LYS A 129 -2.62 -18.26 -0.71
N GLN A 130 -1.89 -18.38 0.39
CA GLN A 130 -2.26 -19.29 1.50
C GLN A 130 -3.59 -18.92 2.17
N LEU A 131 -3.98 -17.64 2.15
CA LEU A 131 -5.28 -17.19 2.64
C LEU A 131 -6.43 -17.49 1.67
N LYS A 132 -6.14 -17.54 0.36
CA LYS A 132 -7.13 -17.80 -0.69
C LYS A 132 -7.37 -19.29 -0.94
N GLU A 133 -6.37 -20.14 -0.69
CA GLU A 133 -6.54 -21.58 -0.74
C GLU A 133 -7.35 -22.03 0.48
N PRO A 134 -8.54 -22.65 0.30
CA PRO A 134 -9.21 -23.28 1.41
C PRO A 134 -8.24 -24.31 1.99
N LYS A 135 -8.00 -24.25 3.30
CA LYS A 135 -7.35 -25.37 4.00
C LYS A 135 -8.21 -26.58 3.73
N GLU A 136 -7.81 -27.39 2.74
CA GLU A 136 -8.41 -28.68 2.49
C GLU A 136 -8.22 -29.46 3.79
N ASN A 137 -9.29 -29.49 4.58
CA ASN A 137 -9.36 -30.30 5.77
C ASN A 137 -9.16 -31.71 5.24
N LYS A 138 -7.95 -32.25 5.44
CA LYS A 138 -7.69 -33.68 5.35
C LYS A 138 -8.53 -34.33 6.44
N ILE A 139 -9.82 -34.47 6.19
CA ILE A 139 -10.65 -35.48 6.83
C ILE A 139 -9.97 -36.77 6.39
N GLY A 140 -9.24 -37.38 7.34
CA GLY A 140 -8.65 -38.69 7.14
C GLY A 140 -9.72 -39.64 6.59
N PRO A 141 -9.31 -40.66 5.82
CA PRO A 141 -10.26 -41.54 5.16
C PRO A 141 -11.28 -42.07 6.19
N PRO A 142 -12.58 -42.15 5.85
CA PRO A 142 -13.52 -42.88 6.68
C PRO A 142 -12.97 -44.30 6.82
N LEU A 143 -12.85 -44.78 8.08
CA LEU A 143 -12.57 -46.17 8.38
C LEU A 143 -13.60 -47.03 7.65
N SER A 144 -13.21 -47.58 6.50
CA SER A 144 -13.98 -48.53 5.72
C SER A 144 -13.98 -49.87 6.46
N ASP A 145 -15.18 -50.39 6.65
CA ASP A 145 -15.53 -51.81 6.61
C ASP A 145 -14.91 -52.70 7.69
N SER A 146 -15.66 -52.85 8.79
CA SER A 146 -15.65 -54.10 9.55
C SER A 146 -16.32 -55.19 8.71
N PRO A 147 -15.64 -56.30 8.36
CA PRO A 147 -16.30 -57.42 7.73
C PRO A 147 -17.20 -58.12 8.75
N SER A 148 -18.50 -58.10 8.52
CA SER A 148 -19.44 -59.01 9.17
C SER A 148 -19.11 -60.44 8.73
N LEU A 149 -18.39 -61.18 9.58
CA LEU A 149 -18.19 -62.61 9.42
C LEU A 149 -19.55 -63.31 9.52
N VAL A 150 -20.04 -63.74 8.37
CA VAL A 150 -21.00 -64.84 8.24
C VAL A 150 -20.32 -66.09 8.83
N SER A 151 -20.92 -66.66 9.87
CA SER A 151 -20.57 -67.99 10.34
C SER A 151 -21.84 -68.78 10.58
N ASP A 152 -22.34 -69.38 9.49
CA ASP A 152 -23.16 -70.58 9.55
C ASP A 152 -22.26 -71.75 9.98
N ASN A 153 -22.60 -72.40 11.09
CA ASN A 153 -22.46 -73.85 11.30
C ASN A 153 -22.92 -74.23 12.71
N LEU A 154 -24.18 -74.65 12.83
CA LEU A 154 -24.70 -75.37 13.98
C LEU A 154 -24.86 -76.86 13.60
N PRO A 155 -24.25 -77.80 14.33
CA PRO A 155 -24.37 -79.22 14.04
C PRO A 155 -25.71 -79.80 14.48
N ARG A 156 -26.23 -80.62 13.58
CA ARG A 156 -27.37 -81.53 13.68
C ARG A 156 -27.30 -82.38 14.96
N THR A 157 -28.27 -82.24 15.85
CA THR A 157 -28.48 -83.19 16.95
C THR A 157 -29.48 -84.27 16.53
N SER A 158 -29.06 -85.51 16.75
CA SER A 158 -29.76 -86.76 16.51
C SER A 158 -31.06 -86.90 17.31
N ARG A 159 -32.11 -87.43 16.67
CA ARG A 159 -33.03 -88.43 17.25
C ARG A 159 -33.76 -89.16 16.13
#